data_AF-A0A1G2KWB2-F1
#
_entry.id   AF-A0A1G2KWB2-F1
#
_cell.length_a   1.000
_cell.length_b   1.000
_cell.length_c   1.000
_cell.angle_alpha   90.00
_cell.angle_beta   90.00
_cell.angle_gamma   90.00
#
_symmetry.space_group_name_H-M   'P 1'
#
loop_
_entity.id
_entity.type
_entity.pdbx_description
1 polymer ?
#
loop_
_entity_poly.entity_id
_entity_poly.type
_entity_poly.pdbx_seq_one_letter_code
_entity_poly.pdbx_strand_id
1 'polypeptide(L)'
;MDIVYCSCLGEIHPAGVRDLEESEYATEVPRQEKERARTLGGENILERNLKLREDALREVWRILPLGGMLVWQGGKVHDVGVACELGFTILQREEVFYNDGLSSTHNLVFIKEQARNK
;
A
#
# COMPACT_ATOMS: atom_id res chain seq x y z
N MET A 1 16.36 11.40 -15.08
CA MET A 1 15.82 11.31 -13.72
C MET A 1 14.80 10.20 -13.76
N ASP A 2 15.06 9.10 -13.06
CA ASP A 2 14.21 7.91 -13.16
C ASP A 2 13.10 7.99 -12.12
N ILE A 3 11.88 7.64 -12.54
CA ILE A 3 10.68 7.70 -11.71
C ILE A 3 10.07 6.31 -11.68
N VAL A 4 9.89 5.77 -10.48
CA VAL A 4 9.10 4.55 -10.25
C VAL A 4 7.74 4.96 -9.71
N TYR A 5 6.70 4.46 -10.34
CA TYR A 5 5.32 4.65 -9.90
C TYR A 5 4.80 3.35 -9.30
N CYS A 6 4.32 3.41 -8.07
CA CYS A 6 3.68 2.31 -7.38
C CYS A 6 2.31 2.73 -6.87
N SER A 7 1.32 1.88 -7.08
CA SER A 7 -0.03 2.07 -6.57
C SER A 7 -0.39 0.90 -5.68
N CYS A 8 -0.45 1.16 -4.38
CA CYS A 8 -0.91 0.21 -3.37
C CYS A 8 -2.41 0.34 -3.21
N LEU A 9 -3.16 -0.03 -4.25
CA LEU A 9 -4.63 -0.23 -4.15
C LEU A 9 -5.00 -1.46 -3.29
N GLY A 10 -4.00 -2.13 -2.71
CA GLY A 10 -4.13 -3.36 -1.93
C GLY A 10 -4.57 -3.19 -0.48
N GLU A 11 -5.41 -2.20 -0.17
CA GLU A 11 -6.42 -2.48 0.84
C GLU A 11 -7.60 -3.08 0.08
N ILE A 12 -7.79 -4.40 0.20
CA ILE A 12 -9.17 -4.89 0.13
C ILE A 12 -9.86 -4.16 1.27
N HIS A 13 -10.54 -3.06 0.93
CA HIS A 13 -11.34 -2.29 1.85
C HIS A 13 -12.20 -3.29 2.62
N PRO A 14 -12.40 -3.16 3.93
CA PRO A 14 -13.41 -3.95 4.64
C PRO A 14 -14.79 -3.88 3.95
N ALA A 15 -15.05 -2.80 3.19
CA ALA A 15 -16.15 -2.69 2.26
C ALA A 15 -16.02 -3.61 1.04
N GLY A 16 -14.86 -3.83 0.43
CA GLY A 16 -14.72 -4.81 -0.67
C GLY A 16 -15.07 -6.25 -0.27
N VAL A 17 -14.87 -6.65 0.99
CA VAL A 17 -15.36 -7.93 1.54
C VAL A 17 -16.87 -7.89 1.78
N ARG A 18 -17.40 -6.80 2.34
CA ARG A 18 -18.85 -6.62 2.53
C ARG A 18 -19.62 -6.46 1.22
N ASP A 19 -19.09 -5.77 0.22
CA ASP A 19 -19.65 -5.54 -1.11
C ASP A 19 -19.73 -6.85 -1.90
N LEU A 20 -18.81 -7.79 -1.66
CA LEU A 20 -18.91 -9.18 -2.15
C LEU A 20 -20.00 -9.99 -1.42
N GLU A 21 -20.25 -9.70 -0.14
CA GLU A 21 -21.31 -10.33 0.66
C GLU A 21 -22.70 -9.70 0.42
N GLU A 22 -22.77 -8.42 0.05
CA GLU A 22 -23.98 -7.60 -0.15
C GLU A 22 -24.36 -7.39 -1.63
N SER A 23 -23.50 -7.80 -2.57
CA SER A 23 -23.76 -7.78 -4.01
C SER A 23 -24.97 -8.65 -4.38
N GLU A 24 -25.78 -8.18 -5.33
CA GLU A 24 -26.92 -8.91 -5.91
C GLU A 24 -26.52 -10.25 -6.55
N TYR A 25 -25.22 -10.45 -6.81
CA TYR A 25 -24.62 -11.69 -7.34
C TYR A 25 -24.07 -12.62 -6.25
N ALA A 26 -24.25 -12.30 -4.97
CA ALA A 26 -23.75 -13.11 -3.86
C ALA A 26 -24.26 -14.56 -3.94
N THR A 27 -25.44 -14.83 -4.49
CA THR A 27 -25.95 -16.19 -4.69
C THR A 27 -25.21 -17.01 -5.74
N GLU A 28 -24.44 -16.37 -6.63
CA GLU A 28 -23.71 -17.03 -7.72
C GLU A 28 -22.25 -17.36 -7.37
N VAL A 29 -21.72 -16.74 -6.31
CA VAL A 29 -20.34 -16.98 -5.85
C VAL A 29 -20.28 -18.33 -5.12
N PRO A 30 -19.48 -19.31 -5.60
CA PRO A 30 -19.35 -20.62 -4.98
C PRO A 30 -18.99 -20.52 -3.49
N ARG A 31 -19.60 -21.36 -2.67
CA ARG A 31 -19.41 -21.38 -1.20
C ARG A 31 -17.93 -21.44 -0.77
N GLN A 32 -17.08 -22.11 -1.55
CA GLN A 32 -15.63 -22.17 -1.34
C GLN A 32 -14.90 -20.83 -1.55
N GLU A 33 -15.37 -19.97 -2.46
CA GLU A 33 -14.78 -18.64 -2.68
C GLU A 33 -15.15 -17.67 -1.56
N LYS A 34 -16.39 -17.75 -1.05
CA LYS A 34 -16.82 -17.00 0.14
C LYS A 34 -16.06 -17.44 1.40
N GLU A 35 -15.87 -18.75 1.58
CA GLU A 35 -15.09 -19.29 2.69
C GLU A 35 -13.60 -18.94 2.56
N ARG A 36 -13.04 -18.87 1.34
CA ARG A 36 -11.67 -18.35 1.09
C ARG A 36 -11.55 -16.88 1.46
N ALA A 37 -12.50 -16.02 1.08
CA ALA A 37 -12.50 -14.62 1.47
C ALA A 37 -12.55 -14.44 3.00
N ARG A 38 -13.33 -15.29 3.70
CA ARG A 38 -13.40 -15.32 5.17
C ARG A 38 -12.14 -15.87 5.86
N THR A 39 -11.50 -16.90 5.30
CA THR A 39 -10.24 -17.44 5.85
C THR A 39 -9.04 -16.54 5.56
N LEU A 40 -9.11 -15.74 4.50
CA LEU A 40 -8.12 -14.71 4.20
C LEU A 40 -8.27 -13.49 5.14
N GLY A 41 -9.46 -13.17 5.64
CA GLY A 41 -9.73 -11.95 6.42
C GLY A 41 -9.28 -11.87 7.89
N GLY A 42 -8.48 -12.80 8.42
CA GLY A 42 -8.10 -12.81 9.85
C GLY A 42 -6.61 -12.55 10.09
N GLU A 43 -6.28 -11.45 10.79
CA GLU A 43 -4.99 -11.02 11.40
C GLU A 43 -3.69 -11.13 10.55
N ASN A 44 -3.44 -12.26 9.88
CA ASN A 44 -2.30 -12.52 9.00
C ASN A 44 -2.33 -11.77 7.66
N ILE A 45 -3.48 -11.29 7.16
CA ILE A 45 -3.51 -10.51 5.91
C ILE A 45 -2.94 -9.12 6.10
N LEU A 46 -3.19 -8.49 7.25
CA LEU A 46 -2.63 -7.19 7.54
C LEU A 46 -1.11 -7.31 7.59
N GLU A 47 -0.57 -8.24 8.38
CA GLU A 47 0.87 -8.49 8.46
C GLU A 47 1.49 -8.87 7.11
N ARG A 48 0.83 -9.74 6.33
CA ARG A 48 1.30 -10.10 4.98
C ARG A 48 1.28 -8.91 4.01
N ASN A 49 0.25 -8.07 4.06
CA ASN A 49 0.18 -6.87 3.23
C ASN A 49 1.24 -5.85 3.63
N LEU A 50 1.49 -5.66 4.93
CA LEU A 50 2.58 -4.82 5.42
C LEU A 50 3.93 -5.37 4.94
N LYS A 51 4.17 -6.68 5.06
CA LYS A 51 5.39 -7.34 4.55
C LYS A 51 5.58 -7.15 3.05
N LEU A 52 4.52 -7.33 2.25
CA LEU A 52 4.57 -7.11 0.80
C LEU A 52 4.92 -5.67 0.44
N ARG A 53 4.40 -4.69 1.19
CA ARG A 53 4.72 -3.27 1.01
C ARG A 53 6.17 -2.99 1.37
N GLU A 54 6.66 -3.54 2.48
CA GLU A 54 8.07 -3.45 2.86
C GLU A 54 9.00 -4.01 1.79
N ASP A 55 8.69 -5.21 1.28
CA ASP A 55 9.52 -5.88 0.28
C ASP A 55 9.50 -5.11 -1.05
N ALA A 56 8.36 -4.56 -1.45
CA ALA A 56 8.25 -3.68 -2.61
C ALA A 56 9.09 -2.40 -2.43
N LEU A 57 9.04 -1.73 -1.27
CA LEU A 57 9.88 -0.56 -0.98
C LEU A 57 11.37 -0.89 -1.03
N ARG A 58 11.78 -2.06 -0.49
CA ARG A 58 13.16 -2.55 -0.55
C ARG A 58 13.63 -2.78 -1.98
N GLU A 59 12.82 -3.44 -2.80
CA GLU A 59 13.16 -3.69 -4.20
C GLU A 59 13.26 -2.40 -5.01
N VAL A 60 12.31 -1.47 -4.82
CA VAL A 60 12.37 -0.15 -5.46
C VAL A 60 13.63 0.60 -5.03
N TRP A 61 13.94 0.64 -3.73
CA TRP A 61 15.18 1.25 -3.24
C TRP A 61 16.42 0.64 -3.88
N ARG A 62 16.47 -0.69 -4.04
CA ARG A 62 17.60 -1.40 -4.63
C ARG A 62 17.86 -1.01 -6.09
N ILE A 63 16.81 -0.89 -6.89
CA ILE A 63 16.93 -0.62 -8.33
C ILE A 63 17.03 0.86 -8.68
N LEU A 64 16.47 1.74 -7.84
CA LEU A 64 16.41 3.16 -8.14
C LEU A 64 17.80 3.80 -7.98
N PRO A 65 18.27 4.61 -8.95
CA PRO A 65 19.52 5.34 -8.80
C PRO A 65 19.38 6.49 -7.80
N LEU A 66 20.53 7.03 -7.34
CA LEU A 66 20.56 8.26 -6.57
C LEU A 66 19.91 9.41 -7.36
N GLY A 67 19.08 10.20 -6.69
CA GLY A 67 18.25 11.26 -7.29
C GLY A 67 16.99 10.75 -8.00
N GLY A 68 16.78 9.43 -8.08
CA GLY A 68 15.53 8.86 -8.59
C GLY A 68 14.37 9.08 -7.62
N MET A 69 13.16 9.16 -8.18
CA MET A 69 11.92 9.37 -7.42
C MET A 69 11.06 8.13 -7.38
N LEU A 70 10.37 7.96 -6.25
CA LEU A 70 9.30 6.98 -6.06
C LEU A 70 7.99 7.74 -5.80
N VAL A 71 7.01 7.54 -6.67
CA VAL A 71 5.63 7.98 -6.46
C VAL A 71 4.83 6.80 -5.93
N TRP A 72 4.30 6.92 -4.72
CA TRP A 72 3.64 5.84 -3.99
C TRP A 72 2.22 6.24 -3.61
N GLN A 73 1.24 5.72 -4.35
CA GLN A 73 -0.18 5.97 -4.11
C GLN A 73 -0.80 4.93 -3.19
N GLY A 74 -1.80 5.33 -2.41
CA GLY A 74 -2.44 4.44 -1.44
C GLY A 74 -1.54 4.16 -0.22
N GLY A 75 -0.57 5.02 0.03
CA GLY A 75 0.41 4.91 1.11
C GLY A 75 -0.22 4.97 2.50
N LYS A 76 0.36 4.24 3.45
CA LYS A 76 -0.01 4.27 4.86
C LYS A 76 1.14 4.85 5.69
N VAL A 77 0.85 5.21 6.93
CA VAL A 77 1.86 5.70 7.88
C VAL A 77 3.00 4.70 8.04
N HIS A 78 2.70 3.40 8.01
CA HIS A 78 3.69 2.33 8.02
C HIS A 78 4.71 2.45 6.88
N ASP A 79 4.26 2.65 5.63
CA ASP A 79 5.15 2.77 4.47
C ASP A 79 6.12 3.94 4.59
N VAL A 80 5.65 5.04 5.19
CA VAL A 80 6.47 6.24 5.43
C VAL A 80 7.65 5.89 6.33
N GLY A 81 7.42 5.16 7.42
CA GLY A 81 8.47 4.71 8.34
C GLY A 81 9.50 3.85 7.62
N VAL A 82 9.03 2.81 6.91
CA VAL A 82 9.88 1.87 6.18
C VAL A 82 10.70 2.58 5.09
N ALA A 83 10.08 3.45 4.30
CA ALA A 83 10.78 4.18 3.24
C ALA A 83 11.88 5.09 3.82
N CYS A 84 11.61 5.80 4.93
CA CYS A 84 12.60 6.62 5.60
C CYS A 84 13.77 5.78 6.14
N GLU A 85 13.48 4.62 6.75
CA GLU A 85 14.52 3.69 7.24
C GLU A 85 15.42 3.15 6.13
N LEU A 86 14.87 2.94 4.94
CA LEU A 86 15.64 2.53 3.76
C LEU A 86 16.54 3.65 3.21
N GLY A 87 16.26 4.91 3.55
CA GLY A 87 17.02 6.09 3.13
C GLY A 87 16.30 6.99 2.13
N PHE A 88 15.02 6.75 1.84
CA PHE A 88 14.22 7.69 1.06
C PHE A 88 13.96 8.98 1.86
N THR A 89 13.97 10.11 1.16
CA THR A 89 13.50 11.40 1.69
C THR A 89 12.14 11.73 1.11
N ILE A 90 11.18 12.12 1.96
CA ILE A 90 9.85 12.53 1.51
C ILE A 90 9.93 13.94 0.91
N LEU A 91 9.48 14.11 -0.33
CA LEU A 91 9.32 15.40 -0.98
C LEU A 91 7.89 15.93 -0.85
N GLN A 92 6.89 15.06 -0.96
CA GLN A 92 5.49 15.43 -0.90
C GLN A 92 4.66 14.35 -0.20
N ARG A 93 3.67 14.80 0.57
CA ARG A 93 2.64 13.97 1.21
C ARG A 93 1.30 14.66 1.06
N GLU A 94 0.36 13.99 0.42
CA GLU A 94 -1.03 14.40 0.29
C GLU A 94 -1.91 13.31 0.89
N GLU A 95 -2.80 13.67 1.81
CA GLU A 95 -3.77 12.74 2.38
C GLU A 95 -5.03 12.69 1.52
N VAL A 96 -5.51 11.48 1.23
CA VAL A 96 -6.69 11.20 0.42
C VAL A 96 -7.69 10.43 1.27
N PHE A 97 -8.88 10.99 1.44
CA PHE A 97 -9.97 10.37 2.17
C PHE A 97 -10.83 9.53 1.23
N TYR A 98 -11.27 8.37 1.71
CA TYR A 98 -12.30 7.60 1.01
C TYR A 98 -13.69 8.19 1.26
N ASN A 99 -14.65 7.77 0.44
CA ASN A 99 -16.05 8.23 0.52
C ASN A 99 -16.73 7.93 1.87
N ASP A 100 -16.14 7.06 2.70
CA ASP A 100 -16.61 6.77 4.05
C ASP A 100 -16.23 7.86 5.09
N GLY A 101 -15.34 8.80 4.73
CA GLY A 101 -14.89 9.89 5.58
C GLY A 101 -14.07 9.48 6.81
N LEU A 102 -13.87 8.18 7.01
CA LEU A 102 -13.20 7.59 8.18
C LEU A 102 -11.86 6.95 7.81
N SER A 103 -11.75 6.50 6.56
CA SER A 103 -10.56 5.85 6.05
C SER A 103 -9.75 6.84 5.20
N SER A 104 -8.44 6.91 5.43
CA SER A 104 -7.52 7.71 4.60
C SER A 104 -6.32 6.91 4.09
N THR A 105 -5.77 7.38 2.98
CA THR A 105 -4.48 6.96 2.40
C THR A 105 -3.65 8.18 2.07
N HIS A 106 -2.43 7.96 1.58
CA HIS A 106 -1.55 9.03 1.16
C HIS A 106 -1.06 8.83 -0.27
N ASN A 107 -0.99 9.93 -1.02
CA ASN A 107 -0.09 10.03 -2.16
C ASN A 107 1.25 10.55 -1.64
N LEU A 108 2.29 9.73 -1.78
CA LEU A 108 3.62 10.03 -1.28
C LEU A 108 4.59 10.16 -2.45
N VAL A 109 5.46 11.15 -2.40
CA VAL A 109 6.59 11.28 -3.32
C VAL A 109 7.86 11.24 -2.51
N PHE A 110 8.72 10.29 -2.84
CA PHE A 110 10.02 10.09 -2.23
C PHE A 110 11.14 10.34 -3.24
N ILE A 111 12.31 10.75 -2.75
CA ILE A 111 13.56 10.78 -3.52
C ILE A 111 14.63 9.96 -2.81
N LYS A 112 15.43 9.23 -3.59
CA LYS A 112 16.59 8.51 -3.08
C LYS A 112 17.80 9.45 -3.02
N GLU A 113 18.09 9.98 -1.83
CA GLU A 113 19.29 10.80 -1.62
C GLU A 113 20.49 9.94 -1.19
N GLN A 114 21.68 10.49 -1.38
CA GLN A 114 22.88 9.93 -0.77
C GLN A 114 22.78 10.16 0.74
N ALA A 115 23.06 9.13 1.55
CA ALA A 115 23.07 9.27 3.00
C ALA A 115 23.97 10.45 3.39
N ARG A 116 23.39 11.50 3.96
CA ARG A 116 24.17 12.64 4.48
C ARG A 116 24.85 12.13 5.73
N ASN A 117 26.16 11.90 5.66
CA ASN A 117 26.99 11.76 6.86
C ASN A 117 26.78 13.02 7.70
N LYS A 118 26.04 12.87 8.80
CA LYS A 118 26.00 13.86 9.88
C LYS A 118 27.14 13.59 10.85
#